data_AF-A0A967E9M6-F1
#
_entry.id   AF-A0A967E9M6-F1
#
_cell.length_a   1.000
_cell.length_b   1.000
_cell.length_c   1.000
_cell.angle_alpha   90.00
_cell.angle_beta   90.00
_cell.angle_gamma   90.00
#
_symmetry.space_group_name_H-M   'P 1'
#
loop_
_entity.id
_entity.type
_entity.pdbx_description
1 polymer ?
#
loop_
_entity_poly.entity_id
_entity_poly.type
_entity_poly.pdbx_seq_one_letter_code
_entity_poly.pdbx_strand_id
1 'polypeptide(L)' 'MEQRRFATLLRRAGCTSRRGFGDLEVWTCPCEEHRAVVPDAGTISRGVIADTVRKLSCLPLGWWR' A
#
# COMPACT_ATOMS: atom_id res chain seq x y z
N MET A 1 11.57 2.87 3.62
CA MET A 1 11.34 1.50 3.12
C MET A 1 11.34 1.57 1.61
N GLU A 2 11.92 0.60 0.90
CA GLU A 2 11.86 0.60 -0.58
C GLU A 2 10.44 0.34 -1.08
N GLN A 3 10.02 1.04 -2.13
CA GLN A 3 8.67 0.92 -2.69
C GLN A 3 8.39 -0.51 -3.18
N ARG A 4 9.37 -1.14 -3.84
CA ARG A 4 9.24 -2.53 -4.34
C ARG A 4 8.96 -3.51 -3.21
N ARG A 5 9.62 -3.33 -2.07
CA ARG A 5 9.39 -4.17 -0.88
C ARG A 5 7.99 -3.96 -0.33
N PHE A 6 7.54 -2.70 -0.24
CA PHE A 6 6.20 -2.39 0.25
C PHE A 6 5.09 -2.92 -0.68
N ALA A 7 5.27 -2.77 -2.00
CA ALA A 7 4.40 -3.35 -3.02
C ALA A 7 4.31 -4.87 -2.91
N THR A 8 5.43 -5.54 -2.60
CA THR A 8 5.45 -6.99 -2.37
C THR A 8 4.64 -7.37 -1.13
N LEU A 9 4.75 -6.62 -0.03
CA LEU A 9 3.97 -6.86 1.19
C LEU A 9 2.47 -6.67 0.94
N LEU A 10 2.09 -5.61 0.20
CA LEU A 10 0.70 -5.37 -0.18
C LEU A 10 0.12 -6.51 -1.02
N ARG A 11 0.87 -7.00 -2.02
CA ARG A 11 0.46 -8.15 -2.83
C ARG A 11 0.32 -9.42 -1.99
N ARG A 12 1.23 -9.66 -1.05
CA ARG A 12 1.13 -10.80 -0.10
C ARG A 12 -0.08 -10.70 0.81
N ALA A 13 -0.50 -9.47 1.15
CA ALA A 13 -1.72 -9.21 1.89
C ALA A 13 -3.00 -9.33 1.03
N GLY A 14 -2.87 -9.67 -0.26
CA GLY A 14 -4.00 -9.84 -1.18
C GLY A 14 -4.44 -8.55 -1.87
N CYS A 15 -3.71 -7.45 -1.70
CA CYS A 15 -4.04 -6.19 -2.36
C CYS A 15 -3.60 -6.19 -3.83
N THR A 16 -4.35 -5.45 -4.64
CA THR A 16 -4.03 -5.20 -6.06
C THR A 16 -3.66 -3.75 -6.27
N SER A 17 -2.74 -3.47 -7.20
CA SER A 17 -2.37 -2.11 -7.56
C SER A 17 -2.89 -1.75 -8.95
N ARG A 18 -3.26 -0.49 -9.10
CA ARG A 18 -3.57 0.16 -10.37
C ARG A 18 -2.76 1.45 -10.46
N ARG A 19 -2.22 1.73 -11.65
CA ARG A 19 -1.55 3.00 -11.92
C ARG A 19 -2.52 4.16 -11.73
N GLY A 20 -2.15 5.10 -10.87
CA GLY A 20 -2.84 6.36 -10.63
C GLY A 20 -2.33 7.48 -11.54
N PHE A 21 -2.56 8.73 -11.14
CA PHE A 21 -2.05 9.91 -11.84
C PHE A 21 -0.59 10.18 -11.46
N GLY A 22 0.28 10.39 -12.45
CA GLY A 22 1.71 10.62 -12.23
C GLY A 22 2.42 9.40 -11.62
N ASP A 23 3.32 9.65 -10.67
CA ASP A 23 4.08 8.64 -9.93
C ASP A 23 3.30 8.11 -8.71
N LEU A 24 2.02 7.81 -8.89
CA LEU A 24 1.15 7.29 -7.83
C LEU A 24 0.56 5.94 -8.25
N GLU A 25 0.48 5.02 -7.31
CA GLU A 25 -0.27 3.78 -7.42
C GLU A 25 -1.44 3.77 -6.43
N VAL A 26 -2.60 3.36 -6.92
CA VAL A 26 -3.78 3.10 -6.10
C VAL A 26 -3.80 1.62 -5.75
N TRP A 27 -3.77 1.32 -4.47
CA TRP A 27 -3.82 -0.02 -3.91
C TRP A 27 -5.20 -0.30 -3.34
N THR A 28 -5.81 -1.42 -3.73
CA THR A 28 -7.14 -1.85 -3.30
C THR A 28 -7.03 -3.17 -2.56
N CYS A 29 -7.66 -3.26 -1.38
CA CYS A 29 -7.73 -4.48 -0.58
C CYS A 29 -8.70 -5.52 -1.18
N PRO A 30 -8.56 -6.81 -0.80
CA PRO A 30 -9.49 -7.85 -1.20
C PRO A 30 -10.90 -7.68 -0.63
N CYS A 31 -11.09 -6.83 0.39
CA CYS A 31 -12.41 -6.47 0.91
C CYS A 31 -13.16 -5.44 0.03
N GLU A 32 -12.53 -4.94 -1.04
CA GLU A 32 -13.05 -3.98 -2.03
C GLU A 32 -13.40 -2.56 -1.50
N GLU A 33 -13.59 -2.40 -0.19
CA GLU A 33 -13.88 -1.11 0.46
C GLU A 33 -12.62 -0.25 0.65
N HIS A 34 -11.53 -0.86 1.12
CA HIS A 34 -10.32 -0.12 1.51
C HIS A 34 -9.37 0.11 0.35
N ARG A 35 -8.92 1.37 0.23
CA ARG A 35 -7.97 1.83 -0.78
C ARG A 35 -6.93 2.76 -0.18
N ALA A 36 -5.70 2.68 -0.69
CA ALA A 36 -4.61 3.58 -0.33
C ALA A 36 -3.89 4.07 -1.58
N VAL A 37 -3.36 5.29 -1.53
CA VAL A 37 -2.54 5.85 -2.60
C VAL A 37 -1.10 5.85 -2.11
N VAL A 38 -0.23 5.19 -2.87
CA VAL A 38 1.18 5.02 -2.53
C VAL A 38 2.01 5.61 -3.67
N PRO A 39 3.00 6.47 -3.39
CA PRO A 39 3.90 6.95 -4.41
C PRO A 39 4.72 5.80 -5.02
N ASP A 40 4.81 5.78 -6.34
CA ASP A 40 5.75 4.96 -7.11
C ASP A 40 7.15 5.61 -7.11
N ALA A 41 7.61 6.02 -5.93
CA ALA A 41 8.92 6.62 -5.72
C ALA A 41 9.84 5.59 -5.06
N GLY A 42 11.13 5.53 -5.45
CA GLY A 42 12.05 4.46 -5.00
C GLY A 42 12.07 4.21 -3.47
N THR A 43 11.91 5.26 -2.66
CA THR A 43 11.79 5.15 -1.20
C THR A 43 10.46 5.72 -0.69
N ILE A 44 9.77 4.93 0.14
CA ILE A 44 8.57 5.31 0.87
C ILE A 44 8.93 5.79 2.28
N SER A 45 8.38 6.95 2.65
CA SER A 45 8.52 7.57 3.97
C SER A 45 7.69 6.87 5.04
N ARG A 46 8.09 7.01 6.31
CA ARG A 46 7.36 6.40 7.45
C ARG A 46 5.92 6.92 7.56
N GLY A 47 5.68 8.19 7.19
CA GLY A 47 4.34 8.78 7.20
C GLY A 47 3.40 8.13 6.20
N VAL A 48 3.88 7.84 4.98
CA VAL A 48 3.08 7.14 3.95
C VAL A 48 2.77 5.70 4.38
N ILE A 49 3.74 5.00 5.01
CA ILE A 49 3.50 3.66 5.55
C ILE A 49 2.41 3.71 6.63
N ALA A 50 2.51 4.64 7.59
CA ALA A 50 1.53 4.78 8.66
C ALA A 50 0.13 5.12 8.14
N ASP A 51 0.04 6.04 7.17
CA ASP A 51 -1.22 6.39 6.50
C ASP A 51 -1.82 5.19 5.76
N THR A 52 -0.99 4.43 5.02
CA THR A 52 -1.44 3.22 4.32
C THR A 52 -1.95 2.17 5.30
N VAL A 53 -1.22 1.91 6.39
CA VAL A 53 -1.65 0.96 7.43
C VAL A 53 -2.97 1.38 8.06
N ARG A 54 -3.18 2.68 8.30
CA ARG A 54 -4.44 3.21 8.80
C ARG A 54 -5.59 3.04 7.80
N LYS A 55 -5.35 3.29 6.52
CA LYS A 55 -6.36 3.18 5.44
C LYS A 55 -6.71 1.73 5.11
N LEU A 56 -5.78 0.81 5.24
CA LEU A 56 -5.99 -0.62 4.98
C LEU A 56 -6.24 -1.38 6.30
N SER A 57 -7.17 -0.86 7.10
CA SER A 57 -7.48 -1.36 8.45
C SER A 57 -8.11 -2.76 8.47
N CYS A 58 -8.63 -3.23 7.33
CA CYS A 58 -9.13 -4.59 7.18
C CYS A 58 -8.03 -5.66 7.14
N LEU A 59 -6.77 -5.27 6.93
CA LEU A 59 -5.66 -6.22 6.85
C LEU A 59 -5.20 -6.67 8.25
N PRO A 60 -4.67 -7.90 8.40
CA PRO A 60 -4.19 -8.39 9.69
C PRO A 60 -3.11 -7.52 10.30
N LEU A 61 -3.13 -7.34 11.62
CA LEU A 61 -2.07 -6.62 12.34
C LEU A 61 -0.68 -7.17 11.99
N GLY A 62 0.24 -6.28 11.64
CA GLY A 62 1.61 -6.65 11.29
C GLY A 62 1.85 -7.01 9.82
N TRP A 63 0.86 -6.92 8.93
CA TRP A 63 1.00 -7.24 7.51
C TRP A 63 2.14 -6.49 6.78
N TRP A 64 2.52 -5.31 7.29
CA TRP A 64 3.49 -4.40 6.68
C TRP A 64 4.94 -4.59 7.18
N ARG A 65 5.19 -5.58 8.04
CA ARG A 65 6.49 -5.78 8.70
C ARG A 65 7.38 -6.78 7.93
#